data_AF-A0A836VYZ7-F1
#
_entry.id   AF-A0A836VYZ7-F1
#
_cell.length_a   1.000
_cell.length_b   1.000
_cell.length_c   1.000
_cell.angle_alpha   90.00
_cell.angle_beta   90.00
_cell.angle_gamma   90.00
#
_symmetry.space_group_name_H-M   'P 1'
#
loop_
_entity.id
_entity.type
_entity.pdbx_description
1 polymer ?
#
loop_
_entity_poly.entity_id
_entity_poly.type
_entity_poly.pdbx_seq_one_letter_code
_entity_poly.pdbx_strand_id
1 'polypeptide(L)'
;LATTRALYVPLLLSALVPVLATLLLGRIFCSWVCPAGFLFEITGKLRNVLKWAEIRPANVKFSHANKYVLLVVGLLTATAVGLPIFALVYPPAVVSRLVHAWVFGTAVTGGLVLLGLIILFELLVSPRWWCRTMCPGGALYGLLGWPRLLRVKLDADRCTACRLCEPVCEPGLNPVLQSAGLECDNCGVCIHHCPEKALRFGRQRPPYELGRSVGAAAAPGLAVSSRDAVDRIDLMPIRVIRTLLTSRVFRFVCQAFFVLVFFVIIAAGLFGNQNPALNIAPILTWTVWWGGLVILIMYAGKAWCYVCPWDAVAGWMEKMRLWKKTDEGLGLGLKWPRALRNIAIATVLFVGLTWVELGFGVTMKPRVTAYLALAMLLMAIACAFLFERKGFCRYACLVGRVSGLYAMFSGIEIRPRDQAVYKGCSGKQCVQGSESAYGCPTFLFPGHLRTNAYCIQCTECLQACPHDNLAVNLRPWGADLVTDHRPRSDEAYLALLMLSITGFHGLTMTPNWGRLTGWLTEGLSLSH
;
A
#
# COMPACT_ATOMS: atom_id res chain seq x y z
N LEU A 1 17.73 -25.13 -24.13
CA LEU A 1 19.09 -25.09 -24.71
C LEU A 1 19.79 -26.45 -24.66
N ALA A 2 19.75 -27.21 -23.56
CA ALA A 2 20.46 -28.49 -23.47
C ALA A 2 19.85 -29.67 -24.28
N THR A 3 18.58 -29.61 -24.69
CA THR A 3 17.90 -30.76 -25.32
C THR A 3 17.42 -30.58 -26.76
N THR A 4 17.22 -29.35 -27.26
CA THR A 4 16.53 -29.14 -28.55
C THR A 4 17.36 -28.50 -29.67
N ARG A 5 18.59 -28.02 -29.42
CA ARG A 5 19.44 -27.28 -30.40
C ARG A 5 18.75 -26.11 -31.15
N ALA A 6 17.50 -25.78 -30.86
CA ALA A 6 16.76 -24.65 -31.40
C ALA A 6 16.84 -23.46 -30.43
N LEU A 7 17.27 -22.31 -30.94
CA LEU A 7 17.27 -21.04 -30.21
C LEU A 7 15.84 -20.51 -30.15
N TYR A 8 15.13 -20.77 -29.05
CA TYR A 8 13.82 -20.17 -28.80
C TYR A 8 14.00 -18.70 -28.40
N VAL A 9 13.85 -17.81 -29.38
CA VAL A 9 14.05 -16.35 -29.23
C VAL A 9 13.29 -15.75 -28.05
N PRO A 10 12.03 -16.12 -27.75
CA PRO A 10 11.32 -15.60 -26.57
C PRO A 10 11.95 -16.02 -25.22
N LEU A 11 12.59 -17.20 -25.14
CA LEU A 11 13.30 -17.63 -23.93
C LEU A 11 14.57 -16.82 -23.71
N LEU A 12 15.26 -16.46 -24.80
CA LEU A 12 16.45 -15.62 -24.73
C LEU A 12 16.10 -14.19 -24.30
N LEU A 13 15.05 -13.61 -24.87
CA LEU A 13 14.56 -12.27 -24.48
C LEU A 13 14.09 -12.23 -23.02
N SER A 14 13.35 -13.26 -22.57
CA SER A 14 12.88 -13.35 -21.19
C SER A 14 14.01 -13.63 -20.18
N ALA A 15 15.10 -14.29 -20.58
CA ALA A 15 16.29 -14.47 -19.75
C ALA A 15 17.19 -13.21 -19.72
N LEU A 16 17.22 -12.44 -20.81
CA LEU A 16 18.06 -11.25 -20.95
C LEU A 16 17.70 -10.18 -19.91
N VAL A 17 16.41 -9.90 -19.72
CA VAL A 17 15.95 -8.83 -18.81
C VAL A 17 16.35 -9.10 -17.35
N PRO A 18 16.08 -10.27 -16.74
CA PRO A 18 16.55 -10.59 -15.39
C PRO A 18 18.06 -10.62 -15.26
N VAL A 19 18.79 -11.08 -16.29
CA VAL A 19 20.26 -11.10 -16.27
C VAL A 19 20.83 -9.68 -16.27
N LEU A 20 20.36 -8.80 -17.16
CA LEU A 20 20.77 -7.39 -17.18
C LEU A 20 20.41 -6.68 -15.87
N ALA A 21 19.20 -6.90 -15.35
CA ALA A 21 18.80 -6.36 -14.05
C ALA A 21 19.71 -6.86 -12.92
N THR A 22 20.10 -8.14 -12.95
CA THR A 22 21.00 -8.73 -11.95
C THR A 22 22.42 -8.15 -12.04
N LEU A 23 22.92 -7.96 -13.26
CA LEU A 23 24.23 -7.37 -13.50
C LEU A 23 24.30 -5.91 -13.02
N LEU A 24 23.21 -5.14 -13.13
CA LEU A 24 23.17 -3.74 -12.71
C LEU A 24 22.86 -3.58 -11.21
N LEU A 25 21.90 -4.34 -10.70
CA LEU A 25 21.26 -4.13 -9.40
C LEU A 25 21.52 -5.28 -8.40
N GLY A 26 22.30 -6.29 -8.76
CA GLY A 26 22.56 -7.45 -7.90
C GLY A 26 21.38 -8.40 -7.81
N ARG A 27 21.20 -9.10 -6.67
CA ARG A 27 20.10 -10.06 -6.47
C ARG A 27 18.74 -9.41 -6.22
N ILE A 28 18.44 -8.29 -6.88
CA ILE A 28 17.21 -7.50 -6.68
C ILE A 28 15.94 -8.30 -6.97
N PHE A 29 16.02 -9.27 -7.89
CA PHE A 29 14.90 -10.17 -8.20
C PHE A 29 14.40 -10.92 -6.97
N CYS A 30 15.30 -11.34 -6.08
CA CYS A 30 14.96 -12.13 -4.90
C CYS A 30 14.07 -11.37 -3.91
N SER A 31 14.19 -10.05 -3.80
CA SER A 31 13.39 -9.23 -2.87
C SER A 31 12.22 -8.51 -3.53
N TRP A 32 12.30 -8.14 -4.81
CA TRP A 32 11.28 -7.30 -5.47
C TRP A 32 10.32 -8.05 -6.39
N VAL A 33 10.73 -9.21 -6.93
CA VAL A 33 9.98 -9.89 -8.01
C VAL A 33 9.63 -11.34 -7.64
N CYS A 34 10.44 -11.99 -6.81
CA CYS A 34 10.30 -13.41 -6.50
C CYS A 34 8.99 -13.72 -5.74
N PRO A 35 8.06 -14.52 -6.30
CA PRO A 35 6.79 -14.84 -5.64
C PRO A 35 6.98 -15.72 -4.40
N ALA A 36 8.04 -16.55 -4.37
CA ALA A 36 8.37 -17.33 -3.19
C ALA A 36 8.84 -16.43 -2.03
N GLY A 37 9.53 -15.31 -2.32
CA GLY A 37 9.94 -14.34 -1.29
C GLY A 37 8.74 -13.81 -0.50
N PHE A 38 7.64 -13.51 -1.19
CA PHE A 38 6.39 -13.09 -0.57
C PHE A 38 5.81 -14.16 0.37
N LEU A 39 5.75 -15.42 -0.08
CA LEU A 39 5.29 -16.53 0.75
C LEU A 39 6.13 -16.66 2.02
N PHE A 40 7.45 -16.56 1.91
CA PHE A 40 8.35 -16.67 3.05
C PHE A 40 8.29 -15.45 3.99
N GLU A 41 7.98 -14.25 3.50
CA GLU A 41 7.69 -13.10 4.38
C GLU A 41 6.44 -13.35 5.24
N ILE A 42 5.38 -13.93 4.66
CA ILE A 42 4.18 -14.33 5.39
C ILE A 42 4.53 -15.35 6.48
N THR A 43 5.33 -16.39 6.16
CA THR A 43 5.74 -17.38 7.17
C THR A 43 6.50 -16.75 8.34
N GLY A 44 7.33 -15.73 8.08
CA GLY A 44 8.03 -14.98 9.12
C GLY A 44 7.08 -14.23 10.06
N LYS A 45 6.00 -13.63 9.53
CA LYS A 45 4.95 -13.00 10.34
C LYS A 45 4.14 -14.04 11.11
N LEU A 46 3.80 -15.16 10.48
CA LEU A 46 3.07 -16.27 11.10
C LEU A 46 3.85 -16.89 12.26
N ARG A 47 5.18 -16.93 12.15
CA ARG A 47 6.07 -17.38 13.24
C ARG A 47 5.98 -16.51 14.49
N ASN A 48 5.75 -15.20 14.34
CA ASN A 48 5.51 -14.31 15.48
C ASN A 48 4.15 -14.56 16.13
N VAL A 49 3.15 -14.97 15.35
CA VAL A 49 1.84 -15.42 15.87
C VAL A 49 2.00 -16.75 16.62
N LEU A 50 2.81 -17.69 16.13
CA LEU A 50 3.12 -18.94 16.83
C LEU A 50 3.79 -18.68 18.20
N LYS A 51 4.71 -17.71 18.26
CA LYS A 51 5.32 -17.27 19.53
C LYS A 51 4.31 -16.66 20.48
N TRP A 52 3.29 -15.97 19.97
CA TRP A 52 2.17 -15.46 20.78
C TRP A 52 1.30 -16.61 21.32
N ALA A 53 1.17 -17.70 20.57
CA ALA A 53 0.53 -18.94 21.00
C ALA A 53 1.45 -19.87 21.83
N GLU A 54 2.52 -19.34 22.44
CA GLU A 54 3.52 -20.04 23.27
C GLU A 54 4.34 -21.16 22.61
N ILE A 55 4.15 -21.41 21.31
CA ILE A 55 5.00 -22.33 20.55
C ILE A 55 6.32 -21.60 20.25
N ARG A 56 7.43 -22.08 20.83
CA ARG A 56 8.78 -21.51 20.62
C ARG A 56 9.51 -22.23 19.48
N PRO A 57 9.46 -21.73 18.23
CA PRO A 57 10.15 -22.36 17.11
C PRO A 57 11.68 -22.24 17.25
N ALA A 58 12.41 -23.28 16.86
CA ALA A 58 13.88 -23.33 16.91
C ALA A 58 14.51 -22.28 15.99
N ASN A 59 15.73 -21.81 16.29
CA ASN A 59 16.42 -20.79 15.50
C ASN A 59 17.83 -21.25 15.08
N VAL A 60 17.87 -22.36 14.35
CA VAL A 60 19.14 -22.96 13.92
C VAL A 60 19.75 -22.14 12.79
N LYS A 61 21.02 -21.73 12.92
CA LYS A 61 21.72 -21.00 11.87
C LYS A 61 22.45 -21.97 10.95
N PHE A 62 22.06 -22.00 9.69
CA PHE A 62 22.76 -22.73 8.64
C PHE A 62 23.73 -21.83 7.87
N SER A 63 24.79 -22.45 7.32
CA SER A 63 25.80 -21.78 6.50
C SER A 63 25.26 -21.38 5.13
N HIS A 64 25.72 -20.23 4.63
CA HIS A 64 25.41 -19.76 3.28
C HIS A 64 26.12 -20.56 2.18
N ALA A 65 27.10 -21.42 2.52
CA ALA A 65 27.82 -22.24 1.55
C ALA A 65 26.91 -23.29 0.88
N ASN A 66 25.87 -23.77 1.58
CA ASN A 66 25.03 -24.89 1.15
C ASN A 66 24.35 -24.65 -0.21
N LYS A 67 23.91 -23.43 -0.51
CA LYS A 67 23.30 -23.10 -1.82
C LYS A 67 24.28 -23.15 -2.99
N TYR A 68 25.58 -22.91 -2.75
CA TYR A 68 26.60 -23.02 -3.78
C TYR A 68 26.92 -24.49 -4.03
N VAL A 69 26.98 -25.31 -2.98
CA VAL A 69 27.08 -26.77 -3.10
C VAL A 69 25.90 -27.33 -3.89
N LEU A 70 24.67 -26.94 -3.54
CA LEU A 70 23.47 -27.35 -4.27
C LEU A 70 23.45 -26.87 -5.73
N LEU A 71 23.97 -25.67 -6.02
CA LEU A 71 24.11 -25.19 -7.38
C LEU A 71 25.07 -26.05 -8.20
N VAL A 72 26.23 -26.41 -7.65
CA VAL A 72 27.22 -27.25 -8.35
C VAL A 72 26.68 -28.67 -8.55
N VAL A 73 26.18 -29.31 -7.48
CA VAL A 73 25.62 -30.67 -7.53
C VAL A 73 24.41 -30.73 -8.46
N GLY A 74 23.52 -29.75 -8.40
CA GLY A 74 22.35 -29.68 -9.27
C GLY A 74 22.72 -29.48 -10.74
N LEU A 75 23.80 -28.74 -11.04
CA LEU A 75 24.26 -28.56 -12.42
C LEU A 75 24.88 -29.84 -12.98
N LEU A 76 25.71 -30.53 -12.18
CA LEU A 76 26.33 -31.81 -12.55
C LEU A 76 25.27 -32.90 -12.77
N THR A 77 24.30 -33.01 -11.88
CA THR A 77 23.20 -33.99 -12.01
C THR A 77 22.29 -33.66 -13.20
N ALA A 78 22.01 -32.38 -13.46
CA ALA A 78 21.23 -31.97 -14.62
C ALA A 78 21.95 -32.26 -15.95
N THR A 79 23.29 -32.17 -15.99
CA THR A 79 24.08 -32.56 -17.17
C THR A 79 24.13 -34.07 -17.34
N ALA A 80 24.24 -34.85 -16.25
CA ALA A 80 24.26 -36.31 -16.29
C ALA A 80 22.91 -36.92 -16.70
N VAL A 81 21.80 -36.40 -16.18
CA VAL A 81 20.44 -36.96 -16.37
C VAL A 81 19.72 -36.32 -17.56
N GLY A 82 20.16 -35.15 -18.04
CA GLY A 82 19.52 -34.42 -19.13
C GLY A 82 18.17 -33.76 -18.76
N LEU A 83 17.81 -33.76 -17.47
CA LEU A 83 16.58 -33.16 -16.94
C LEU A 83 16.88 -31.87 -16.16
N PRO A 84 16.03 -30.82 -16.26
CA PRO A 84 16.21 -29.57 -15.51
C PRO A 84 15.77 -29.75 -14.03
N ILE A 85 16.58 -30.45 -13.25
CA ILE A 85 16.31 -30.80 -11.83
C ILE A 85 15.99 -29.56 -10.98
N PHE A 86 16.68 -28.44 -11.22
CA PHE A 86 16.39 -27.19 -10.53
C PHE A 86 14.95 -26.74 -10.66
N ALA A 87 14.33 -26.95 -11.81
CA ALA A 87 12.96 -26.52 -12.02
C ALA A 87 11.99 -27.31 -11.13
N LEU A 88 12.32 -28.54 -10.71
CA LEU A 88 11.47 -29.36 -9.84
C LEU A 88 11.55 -28.91 -8.37
N VAL A 89 12.72 -28.46 -7.93
CA VAL A 89 13.02 -28.17 -6.52
C VAL A 89 12.94 -26.68 -6.19
N TYR A 90 13.05 -25.80 -7.18
CA TYR A 90 13.09 -24.35 -7.00
C TYR A 90 11.69 -23.77 -6.71
N PRO A 91 11.43 -23.23 -5.50
CA PRO A 91 10.09 -22.79 -5.09
C PRO A 91 9.45 -21.76 -6.02
N PRO A 92 10.16 -20.77 -6.59
CA PRO A 92 9.54 -19.87 -7.56
C PRO A 92 8.99 -20.60 -8.79
N ALA A 93 9.71 -21.59 -9.31
CA ALA A 93 9.22 -22.41 -10.43
C ALA A 93 8.04 -23.29 -10.02
N VAL A 94 8.09 -23.87 -8.81
CA VAL A 94 6.97 -24.65 -8.24
C VAL A 94 5.73 -23.78 -8.10
N VAL A 95 5.84 -22.60 -7.47
CA VAL A 95 4.75 -21.64 -7.29
C VAL A 95 4.17 -21.22 -8.64
N SER A 96 5.01 -20.85 -9.62
CA SER A 96 4.53 -20.49 -10.95
C SER A 96 3.78 -21.62 -11.64
N ARG A 97 4.22 -22.87 -11.52
CA ARG A 97 3.48 -24.02 -12.06
C ARG A 97 2.18 -24.29 -11.34
N LEU A 98 2.16 -24.14 -10.01
CA LEU A 98 0.94 -24.31 -9.22
C LEU A 98 -0.13 -23.27 -9.59
N VAL A 99 0.29 -22.01 -9.75
CA VAL A 99 -0.60 -20.93 -10.21
C VAL A 99 -1.12 -21.25 -11.62
N HIS A 100 -0.25 -21.67 -12.54
CA HIS A 100 -0.66 -22.06 -13.88
C HIS A 100 -1.63 -23.24 -13.87
N ALA A 101 -1.34 -24.29 -13.10
CA ALA A 101 -2.20 -25.48 -12.99
C ALA A 101 -3.59 -25.14 -12.41
N TRP A 102 -3.64 -24.23 -11.44
CA TRP A 102 -4.89 -23.75 -10.84
C TRP A 102 -5.73 -22.94 -11.83
N VAL A 103 -5.12 -22.09 -12.64
CA VAL A 103 -5.80 -21.29 -13.67
C VAL A 103 -6.36 -22.17 -14.79
N PHE A 104 -5.64 -23.22 -15.20
CA PHE A 104 -6.01 -24.08 -16.33
C PHE A 104 -6.64 -25.42 -15.91
N GLY A 105 -7.02 -25.59 -14.64
CA GLY A 105 -7.80 -26.73 -14.15
C GLY A 105 -7.10 -28.10 -14.20
N THR A 106 -5.76 -28.15 -14.18
CA THR A 106 -5.00 -29.42 -14.21
C THR A 106 -4.72 -29.94 -12.79
N ALA A 107 -4.67 -31.27 -12.63
CA ALA A 107 -4.48 -31.91 -11.33
C ALA A 107 -3.12 -31.55 -10.68
N VAL A 108 -3.20 -31.06 -9.45
CA VAL A 108 -2.05 -30.59 -8.66
C VAL A 108 -1.69 -31.62 -7.61
N THR A 109 -0.56 -32.32 -7.73
CA THR A 109 -0.27 -33.38 -6.72
C THR A 109 1.19 -33.53 -6.25
N GLY A 110 2.18 -32.85 -6.84
CA GLY A 110 3.58 -32.90 -6.35
C GLY A 110 4.13 -31.61 -5.72
N GLY A 111 3.92 -30.47 -6.40
CA GLY A 111 4.52 -29.19 -6.01
C GLY A 111 3.99 -28.61 -4.69
N LEU A 112 2.72 -28.87 -4.36
CA LEU A 112 2.11 -28.41 -3.11
C LEU A 112 2.72 -29.08 -1.87
N VAL A 113 3.00 -30.39 -1.95
CA VAL A 113 3.63 -31.13 -0.85
C VAL A 113 5.03 -30.58 -0.59
N LEU A 114 5.83 -30.41 -1.63
CA LEU A 114 7.18 -29.84 -1.50
C LEU A 114 7.15 -28.44 -0.91
N LEU A 115 6.29 -27.55 -1.43
CA LEU A 115 6.17 -26.18 -0.94
C LEU A 115 5.68 -26.15 0.52
N GLY A 116 4.70 -27.00 0.87
CA GLY A 116 4.18 -27.15 2.22
C GLY A 116 5.25 -27.62 3.21
N LEU A 117 6.08 -28.59 2.82
CA LEU A 117 7.21 -29.06 3.64
C LEU A 117 8.26 -27.96 3.86
N ILE A 118 8.59 -27.19 2.82
CA ILE A 118 9.53 -26.06 2.94
C ILE A 118 8.95 -25.01 3.89
N ILE A 119 7.69 -24.64 3.73
CA ILE A 119 6.99 -23.68 4.59
C ILE A 119 6.97 -24.15 6.05
N LEU A 120 6.63 -25.43 6.28
CA LEU A 120 6.60 -26.03 7.61
C LEU A 120 7.98 -26.01 8.27
N PHE A 121 9.03 -26.35 7.51
CA PHE A 121 10.41 -26.31 7.99
C PHE A 121 10.85 -24.88 8.34
N GLU A 122 10.52 -23.89 7.51
CA GLU A 122 10.84 -22.49 7.82
C GLU A 122 10.10 -21.96 9.05
N LEU A 123 8.85 -22.40 9.24
CA LEU A 123 8.01 -22.00 10.37
C LEU A 123 8.56 -22.55 11.70
N LEU A 124 9.02 -23.81 11.70
CA LEU A 124 9.43 -24.53 12.91
C LEU A 124 10.93 -24.43 13.23
N VAL A 125 11.82 -24.40 12.22
CA VAL A 125 13.27 -24.64 12.41
C VAL A 125 14.15 -23.42 12.20
N SER A 126 13.93 -22.65 11.12
CA SER A 126 14.75 -21.47 10.81
C SER A 126 14.02 -20.52 9.87
N PRO A 127 13.96 -19.21 10.18
CA PRO A 127 13.26 -18.26 9.32
C PRO A 127 14.01 -18.09 7.99
N ARG A 128 13.29 -18.08 6.87
CA ARG A 128 13.83 -17.86 5.52
C ARG A 128 15.01 -18.79 5.17
N TRP A 129 15.02 -19.99 5.73
CA TRP A 129 16.08 -20.99 5.55
C TRP A 129 16.34 -21.27 4.08
N TRP A 130 15.28 -21.43 3.28
CA TRP A 130 15.40 -21.76 1.87
C TRP A 130 16.12 -20.66 1.12
N CYS A 131 15.61 -19.43 1.21
CA CYS A 131 16.19 -18.26 0.53
C CYS A 131 17.63 -17.97 1.00
N ARG A 132 17.91 -18.12 2.30
CA ARG A 132 19.21 -17.80 2.88
C ARG A 132 20.29 -18.84 2.54
N THR A 133 19.92 -20.12 2.55
CA THR A 133 20.90 -21.22 2.58
C THR A 133 20.74 -22.30 1.53
N MET A 134 19.56 -22.52 0.94
CA MET A 134 19.35 -23.62 -0.02
C MET A 134 19.02 -23.19 -1.45
N CYS A 135 18.66 -21.93 -1.66
CA CYS A 135 18.17 -21.45 -2.96
C CYS A 135 19.28 -21.42 -4.04
N PRO A 136 19.25 -22.32 -5.05
CA PRO A 136 20.27 -22.36 -6.09
C PRO A 136 20.17 -21.15 -7.03
N GLY A 137 18.94 -20.66 -7.29
CA GLY A 137 18.73 -19.43 -8.06
C GLY A 137 19.34 -18.21 -7.38
N GLY A 138 19.21 -18.10 -6.05
CA GLY A 138 19.85 -17.04 -5.27
C GLY A 138 21.37 -17.08 -5.37
N ALA A 139 21.98 -18.27 -5.31
CA ALA A 139 23.41 -18.44 -5.52
C ALA A 139 23.84 -17.98 -6.92
N LEU A 140 23.13 -18.40 -7.96
CA LEU A 140 23.39 -18.03 -9.35
C LEU A 140 23.30 -16.51 -9.56
N TYR A 141 22.21 -15.87 -9.11
CA TYR A 141 22.05 -14.41 -9.21
C TYR A 141 23.11 -13.65 -8.41
N GLY A 142 23.65 -14.26 -7.36
CA GLY A 142 24.75 -13.68 -6.60
C GLY A 142 26.07 -13.64 -7.30
N LEU A 143 26.42 -14.75 -7.96
CA LEU A 143 27.62 -14.86 -8.76
C LEU A 143 27.52 -13.93 -9.96
N LEU A 144 26.39 -13.97 -10.67
CA LEU A 144 26.12 -13.07 -11.80
C LEU A 144 26.09 -11.60 -11.37
N GLY A 145 25.52 -11.28 -10.21
CA GLY A 145 25.37 -9.93 -9.68
C GLY A 145 26.56 -9.46 -8.83
N TRP A 146 27.69 -10.15 -8.86
CA TRP A 146 28.91 -9.68 -8.19
C TRP A 146 29.43 -8.33 -8.70
N PRO A 147 29.50 -8.05 -10.02
CA PRO A 147 29.95 -6.76 -10.54
C PRO A 147 28.91 -5.65 -10.43
N ARG A 148 27.81 -5.86 -9.68
CA ARG A 148 26.70 -4.90 -9.56
C ARG A 148 27.15 -3.49 -9.26
N LEU A 149 26.49 -2.56 -9.94
CA LEU A 149 26.77 -1.13 -9.90
C LEU A 149 26.16 -0.48 -8.67
N LEU A 150 24.95 -0.89 -8.29
CA LEU A 150 24.25 -0.37 -7.12
C LEU A 150 24.47 -1.29 -5.91
N ARG A 151 25.02 -0.73 -4.83
CA ARG A 151 25.28 -1.44 -3.57
C ARG A 151 24.82 -0.60 -2.38
N VAL A 152 24.54 -1.27 -1.27
CA VAL A 152 24.40 -0.60 0.02
C VAL A 152 25.79 -0.17 0.48
N LYS A 153 25.98 1.13 0.66
CA LYS A 153 27.18 1.77 1.18
C LYS A 153 26.92 2.20 2.62
N LEU A 154 27.88 1.91 3.50
CA LEU A 154 27.94 2.45 4.85
C LEU A 154 28.80 3.71 4.86
N ASP A 155 28.28 4.76 5.49
CA ASP A 155 29.00 5.97 5.83
C ASP A 155 29.52 5.85 7.26
N ALA A 156 30.83 5.64 7.42
CA ALA A 156 31.43 5.35 8.72
C ALA A 156 31.27 6.53 9.70
N ASP A 157 31.34 7.76 9.18
CA ASP A 157 31.28 8.99 9.99
C ASP A 157 29.91 9.20 10.64
N ARG A 158 28.85 8.62 10.06
CA ARG A 158 27.49 8.70 10.58
C ARG A 158 27.09 7.45 11.38
N CYS A 159 27.90 6.40 11.36
CA CYS A 159 27.52 5.12 11.95
C CYS A 159 27.93 5.05 13.43
N THR A 160 26.94 5.01 14.31
CA THR A 160 27.14 4.81 15.77
C THR A 160 27.31 3.34 16.18
N ALA A 161 27.44 2.42 15.22
CA ALA A 161 27.50 0.97 15.44
C ALA A 161 26.38 0.38 16.35
N CYS A 162 25.18 0.97 16.32
CA CYS A 162 24.04 0.54 17.13
C CYS A 162 23.47 -0.86 16.77
N ARG A 163 23.91 -1.45 15.64
CA ARG A 163 23.51 -2.79 15.13
C ARG A 163 22.00 -3.03 14.92
N LEU A 164 21.17 -1.98 14.95
CA LEU A 164 19.73 -2.08 14.66
C LEU A 164 19.42 -2.59 13.25
N CYS A 165 20.36 -2.42 12.31
CA CYS A 165 20.24 -2.88 10.93
C CYS A 165 20.46 -4.39 10.75
N GLU A 166 21.08 -5.07 11.72
CA GLU A 166 21.39 -6.51 11.66
C GLU A 166 20.16 -7.42 11.81
N PRO A 167 19.30 -7.29 12.84
CA PRO A 167 18.15 -8.19 13.02
C PRO A 167 17.08 -8.01 11.93
N VAL A 168 17.08 -6.87 11.23
CA VAL A 168 16.16 -6.57 10.12
C VAL A 168 16.72 -6.96 8.75
N CYS A 169 17.99 -7.38 8.67
CA CYS A 169 18.61 -7.76 7.41
C CYS A 169 18.05 -9.10 6.93
N GLU A 170 17.29 -9.05 5.85
CA GLU A 170 16.57 -10.20 5.31
C GLU A 170 17.48 -11.38 4.89
N PRO A 171 18.60 -11.14 4.18
CA PRO A 171 19.60 -12.19 3.95
C PRO A 171 20.35 -12.66 5.21
N GLY A 172 20.17 -12.02 6.36
CA GLY A 172 20.90 -12.34 7.60
C GLY A 172 22.37 -11.90 7.59
N LEU A 173 22.70 -10.87 6.81
CA LEU A 173 24.03 -10.26 6.80
C LEU A 173 24.16 -9.23 7.92
N ASN A 174 25.39 -8.92 8.30
CA ASN A 174 25.69 -7.76 9.13
C ASN A 174 25.96 -6.56 8.22
N PRO A 175 25.06 -5.55 8.09
CA PRO A 175 25.27 -4.45 7.16
C PRO A 175 26.40 -3.50 7.57
N VAL A 176 26.87 -3.55 8.82
CA VAL A 176 28.02 -2.76 9.30
C VAL A 176 29.33 -3.37 8.80
N LEU A 177 29.42 -4.70 8.77
CA LEU A 177 30.64 -5.44 8.39
C LEU A 177 30.64 -5.97 6.95
N GLN A 178 29.45 -6.21 6.39
CA GLN A 178 29.24 -6.99 5.15
C GLN A 178 28.26 -6.30 4.18
N SER A 179 28.21 -4.97 4.17
CA SER A 179 27.34 -4.16 3.29
C SER A 179 27.50 -4.48 1.79
N ALA A 180 28.71 -4.89 1.38
CA ALA A 180 29.04 -5.24 0.00
C ALA A 180 28.96 -6.75 -0.33
N GLY A 181 28.45 -7.58 0.58
CA GLY A 181 28.44 -9.04 0.41
C GLY A 181 27.72 -9.51 -0.85
N LEU A 182 28.19 -10.61 -1.45
CA LEU A 182 27.55 -11.27 -2.61
C LEU A 182 26.09 -11.66 -2.35
N GLU A 183 25.75 -11.81 -1.07
CA GLU A 183 24.46 -12.25 -0.54
C GLU A 183 23.43 -11.14 -0.39
N CYS A 184 23.84 -9.87 -0.51
CA CYS A 184 22.92 -8.75 -0.40
C CYS A 184 21.96 -8.75 -1.61
N ASP A 185 20.66 -8.73 -1.32
CA ASP A 185 19.58 -8.66 -2.30
C ASP A 185 19.17 -7.23 -2.66
N ASN A 186 19.83 -6.21 -2.11
CA ASN A 186 19.49 -4.80 -2.30
C ASN A 186 18.00 -4.51 -1.97
N CYS A 187 17.41 -5.19 -0.99
CA CYS A 187 16.05 -4.90 -0.49
C CYS A 187 15.90 -3.52 0.17
N GLY A 188 16.99 -2.92 0.65
CA GLY A 188 16.99 -1.58 1.26
C GLY A 188 16.41 -1.50 2.68
N VAL A 189 15.95 -2.61 3.27
CA VAL A 189 15.32 -2.62 4.62
C VAL A 189 16.25 -2.04 5.70
N CYS A 190 17.55 -2.32 5.60
CA CYS A 190 18.57 -1.81 6.52
C CYS A 190 18.80 -0.29 6.42
N ILE A 191 18.65 0.29 5.22
CA ILE A 191 18.73 1.75 5.00
C ILE A 191 17.59 2.44 5.74
N HIS A 192 16.38 1.91 5.62
CA HIS A 192 15.19 2.50 6.25
C HIS A 192 15.17 2.38 7.78
N HIS A 193 15.78 1.34 8.36
CA HIS A 193 15.82 1.16 9.83
C HIS A 193 17.02 1.85 10.49
N CYS A 194 17.89 2.51 9.72
CA CYS A 194 19.04 3.22 10.28
C CYS A 194 18.61 4.62 10.77
N PRO A 195 18.59 4.90 12.09
CA PRO A 195 18.17 6.20 12.61
C PRO A 195 19.10 7.34 12.16
N GLU A 196 20.40 7.06 12.06
CA GLU A 196 21.45 8.01 11.67
C GLU A 196 21.58 8.22 10.16
N LYS A 197 20.77 7.50 9.35
CA LYS A 197 20.86 7.51 7.87
C LYS A 197 22.29 7.26 7.36
N ALA A 198 23.04 6.39 8.04
CA ALA A 198 24.41 6.02 7.70
C ALA A 198 24.49 5.03 6.51
N LEU A 199 23.42 4.31 6.21
CA LEU A 199 23.36 3.38 5.08
C LEU A 199 22.64 4.05 3.89
N ARG A 200 23.17 3.90 2.67
CA ARG A 200 22.56 4.44 1.44
C ARG A 200 22.90 3.58 0.22
N PHE A 201 22.08 3.66 -0.83
CA PHE A 201 22.47 3.09 -2.13
C PHE A 201 23.54 3.97 -2.79
N GLY A 202 24.57 3.35 -3.35
CA GLY A 202 25.64 4.05 -4.04
C GLY A 202 26.46 3.16 -4.97
N ARG A 203 27.31 3.81 -5.79
CA ARG A 203 28.32 3.16 -6.62
C ARG A 203 29.61 3.04 -5.82
N GLN A 204 30.02 1.83 -5.45
CA GLN A 204 31.34 1.59 -4.86
C GLN A 204 31.93 0.29 -5.42
N ARG A 205 33.15 0.36 -5.95
CA ARG A 205 33.93 -0.79 -6.44
C ARG A 205 34.65 -1.49 -5.25
N PRO A 206 34.84 -2.82 -5.26
CA PRO A 206 35.67 -3.51 -4.25
C PRO A 206 37.18 -3.25 -4.45
N PRO A 207 38.05 -3.45 -3.43
CA PRO A 207 37.80 -4.02 -2.10
C PRO A 207 37.97 -3.01 -0.94
N TYR A 208 37.32 -3.30 0.19
CA TYR A 208 37.48 -2.60 1.47
C TYR A 208 38.49 -3.38 2.32
N GLU A 209 39.56 -2.73 2.75
CA GLU A 209 40.45 -3.23 3.80
C GLU A 209 39.66 -3.38 5.11
N LEU A 210 39.59 -4.60 5.61
CA LEU A 210 39.20 -4.85 6.99
C LEU A 210 40.24 -4.20 7.91
N GLY A 211 39.79 -3.27 8.75
CA GLY A 211 40.53 -2.93 9.97
C GLY A 211 40.85 -1.44 10.13
N ARG A 212 39.88 -0.67 10.62
CA ARG A 212 40.15 0.33 11.67
C ARG A 212 38.84 0.70 12.38
N SER A 213 38.68 0.10 13.55
CA SER A 213 38.02 0.65 14.74
C SER A 213 36.84 1.60 14.50
N VAL A 214 35.63 1.04 14.43
CA VAL A 214 34.47 1.74 15.03
C VAL A 214 34.58 1.52 16.55
N GLY A 215 35.54 2.24 17.14
CA GLY A 215 35.77 2.29 18.57
C GLY A 215 34.99 3.46 19.17
N ALA A 216 34.17 3.14 20.17
CA ALA A 216 33.79 4.00 21.29
C ALA A 216 33.86 5.52 21.07
N ALA A 217 32.79 6.10 20.53
CA ALA A 217 32.43 7.49 20.83
C ALA A 217 30.90 7.59 20.86
N ALA A 218 30.34 7.40 22.05
CA ALA A 218 29.01 7.90 22.35
C ALA A 218 29.09 9.42 22.35
N ALA A 219 28.37 10.08 21.44
CA ALA A 219 28.10 11.51 21.52
C ALA A 219 26.58 11.72 21.52
N PRO A 220 26.03 12.48 22.49
CA PRO A 220 24.61 12.69 22.65
C PRO A 220 24.10 13.80 21.74
N GLY A 221 22.83 13.70 21.36
CA GLY A 221 22.01 14.84 20.98
C GLY A 221 22.35 15.46 19.63
N LEU A 222 21.69 14.98 18.57
CA LEU A 222 21.58 15.76 17.34
C LEU A 222 20.13 16.00 16.98
N ALA A 223 19.84 17.30 16.94
CA ALA A 223 18.62 17.94 16.51
C ALA A 223 17.98 17.25 15.31
N VAL A 224 16.65 17.12 15.38
CA VAL A 224 15.81 16.78 14.25
C VAL A 224 16.06 17.81 13.15
N SER A 225 16.87 17.42 12.17
CA SER A 225 17.23 18.21 11.00
C SER A 225 15.98 18.71 10.27
N SER A 226 15.90 20.03 10.20
CA SER A 226 14.90 20.89 9.58
C SER A 226 14.87 20.80 8.05
N ARG A 227 14.64 19.62 7.49
CA ARG A 227 14.39 19.43 6.04
C ARG A 227 12.92 19.59 5.63
N ASP A 228 12.08 20.21 6.45
CA ASP A 228 10.64 20.42 6.19
C ASP A 228 10.32 21.74 5.44
N ALA A 229 11.32 22.49 4.96
CA ALA A 229 11.13 23.70 4.15
C ALA A 229 10.75 23.36 2.69
N VAL A 230 9.61 22.70 2.54
CA VAL A 230 8.80 22.84 1.33
C VAL A 230 8.06 24.16 1.50
N ASP A 231 8.11 25.06 0.52
CA ASP A 231 7.38 26.33 0.56
C ASP A 231 5.89 26.06 0.76
N ARG A 232 5.42 26.27 1.99
CA ARG A 232 4.01 26.12 2.38
C ARG A 232 3.41 27.50 2.51
N ILE A 233 2.32 27.74 1.80
CA ILE A 233 1.57 28.99 1.89
C ILE A 233 0.36 28.74 2.77
N ASP A 234 0.31 29.37 3.95
CA ASP A 234 -0.86 29.29 4.83
C ASP A 234 -2.03 30.12 4.24
N LEU A 235 -3.18 29.48 4.05
CA LEU A 235 -4.40 30.10 3.53
C LEU A 235 -5.31 30.65 4.64
N MET A 236 -5.09 30.29 5.90
CA MET A 236 -5.89 30.73 7.04
C MET A 236 -5.78 32.23 7.40
N PRO A 237 -4.73 32.98 7.04
CA PRO A 237 -4.72 34.44 7.19
C PRO A 237 -5.82 35.14 6.37
N ILE A 238 -6.28 34.53 5.27
CA ILE A 238 -7.34 35.11 4.44
C ILE A 238 -8.68 34.96 5.18
N ARG A 239 -9.24 36.10 5.64
CA ARG A 239 -10.48 36.15 6.45
C ARG A 239 -11.65 35.39 5.82
N VAL A 240 -11.85 35.49 4.51
CA VAL A 240 -12.94 34.80 3.81
C VAL A 240 -12.79 33.29 3.92
N ILE A 241 -11.60 32.77 3.62
CA ILE A 241 -11.31 31.32 3.68
C ILE A 241 -11.45 30.81 5.10
N ARG A 242 -10.91 31.54 6.08
CA ARG A 242 -11.04 31.20 7.50
C ARG A 242 -12.50 31.08 7.90
N THR A 243 -13.30 32.11 7.65
CA THR A 243 -14.72 32.14 8.01
C THR A 243 -15.50 31.01 7.35
N LEU A 244 -15.26 30.72 6.07
CA LEU A 244 -15.94 29.63 5.36
C LEU A 244 -15.58 28.25 5.95
N LEU A 245 -14.29 27.99 6.18
CA LEU A 245 -13.83 26.67 6.66
C LEU A 245 -14.13 26.41 8.15
N THR A 246 -14.23 27.46 8.97
CA THR A 246 -14.61 27.35 10.38
C THR A 246 -16.12 27.49 10.61
N SER A 247 -16.88 27.93 9.61
CA SER A 247 -18.34 28.06 9.71
C SER A 247 -19.02 26.71 9.58
N ARG A 248 -19.71 26.30 10.65
CA ARG A 248 -20.54 25.10 10.63
C ARG A 248 -21.78 25.26 9.72
N VAL A 249 -22.31 26.49 9.54
CA VAL A 249 -23.44 26.72 8.61
C VAL A 249 -23.01 26.46 7.20
N PHE A 250 -21.84 26.99 6.84
CA PHE A 250 -21.32 26.81 5.51
C PHE A 250 -21.15 25.32 5.20
N ARG A 251 -20.58 24.56 6.15
CA ARG A 251 -20.52 23.10 6.04
C ARG A 251 -21.90 22.46 5.85
N PHE A 252 -22.87 22.82 6.69
CA PHE A 252 -24.22 22.26 6.62
C PHE A 252 -24.90 22.58 5.28
N VAL A 253 -24.82 23.82 4.79
CA VAL A 253 -25.42 24.26 3.52
C VAL A 253 -24.80 23.50 2.35
N CYS A 254 -23.47 23.38 2.29
CA CYS A 254 -22.82 22.58 1.25
C CYS A 254 -23.23 21.11 1.33
N GLN A 255 -23.26 20.51 2.51
CA GLN A 255 -23.68 19.13 2.70
C GLN A 255 -25.15 18.93 2.29
N ALA A 256 -26.06 19.82 2.70
CA ALA A 256 -27.47 19.79 2.34
C ALA A 256 -27.70 19.87 0.83
N PHE A 257 -26.96 20.73 0.14
CA PHE A 257 -26.99 20.80 -1.32
C PHE A 257 -26.61 19.46 -1.96
N PHE A 258 -25.49 18.86 -1.57
CA PHE A 258 -25.05 17.58 -2.15
C PHE A 258 -25.94 16.41 -1.73
N VAL A 259 -26.54 16.44 -0.54
CA VAL A 259 -27.55 15.45 -0.12
C VAL A 259 -28.82 15.56 -0.97
N LEU A 260 -29.29 16.77 -1.26
CA LEU A 260 -30.42 16.97 -2.17
C LEU A 260 -30.11 16.40 -3.56
N VAL A 261 -28.96 16.75 -4.13
CA VAL A 261 -28.52 16.21 -5.44
C VAL A 261 -28.43 14.68 -5.39
N PHE A 262 -27.93 14.11 -4.29
CA PHE A 262 -27.82 12.67 -4.11
C PHE A 262 -29.19 11.97 -4.09
N PHE A 263 -30.19 12.52 -3.39
CA PHE A 263 -31.54 11.97 -3.42
C PHE A 263 -32.23 12.14 -4.78
N VAL A 264 -31.96 13.23 -5.50
CA VAL A 264 -32.42 13.41 -6.89
C VAL A 264 -31.82 12.32 -7.80
N ILE A 265 -30.54 12.00 -7.65
CA ILE A 265 -29.89 10.91 -8.40
C ILE A 265 -30.55 9.56 -8.09
N ILE A 266 -30.84 9.25 -6.82
CA ILE A 266 -31.52 8.01 -6.44
C ILE A 266 -32.93 7.97 -7.05
N ALA A 267 -33.71 9.05 -6.92
CA ALA A 267 -35.05 9.12 -7.48
C ALA A 267 -35.04 8.98 -9.00
N ALA A 268 -34.12 9.66 -9.69
CA ALA A 268 -33.94 9.56 -11.13
C ALA A 268 -33.53 8.14 -11.57
N GLY A 269 -32.66 7.45 -10.82
CA GLY A 269 -32.28 6.08 -11.16
C GLY A 269 -33.41 5.06 -10.96
N LEU A 270 -34.23 5.21 -9.91
CA LEU A 270 -35.34 4.30 -9.61
C LEU A 270 -36.57 4.53 -10.50
N PHE A 271 -37.01 5.79 -10.61
CA PHE A 271 -38.28 6.17 -11.25
C PHE A 271 -38.11 6.83 -12.62
N GLY A 272 -36.89 7.26 -12.98
CA GLY A 272 -36.62 7.89 -14.26
C GLY A 272 -36.45 6.91 -15.43
N ASN A 273 -36.17 7.47 -16.60
CA ASN A 273 -35.98 6.71 -17.84
C ASN A 273 -34.83 5.70 -17.70
N GLN A 274 -35.04 4.43 -18.03
CA GLN A 274 -34.01 3.41 -17.86
C GLN A 274 -32.94 3.39 -18.97
N ASN A 275 -33.06 4.27 -19.97
CA ASN A 275 -32.01 4.52 -20.93
C ASN A 275 -30.88 5.35 -20.28
N PRO A 276 -29.63 4.83 -20.19
CA PRO A 276 -28.51 5.52 -19.56
C PRO A 276 -28.19 6.89 -20.16
N ALA A 277 -28.40 7.07 -21.47
CA ALA A 277 -28.09 8.32 -22.16
C ALA A 277 -29.09 9.45 -21.83
N LEU A 278 -30.29 9.10 -21.35
CA LEU A 278 -31.34 10.06 -21.00
C LEU A 278 -31.52 10.18 -19.47
N ASN A 279 -30.85 9.34 -18.69
CA ASN A 279 -30.97 9.34 -17.24
C ASN A 279 -29.81 10.12 -16.60
N ILE A 280 -30.17 11.08 -15.76
CA ILE A 280 -29.23 11.92 -15.02
C ILE A 280 -28.37 11.08 -14.05
N ALA A 281 -28.89 9.97 -13.51
CA ALA A 281 -28.20 9.18 -12.48
C ALA A 281 -26.85 8.59 -12.95
N PRO A 282 -26.78 7.80 -14.03
CA PRO A 282 -25.49 7.29 -14.52
C PRO A 282 -24.59 8.40 -15.05
N ILE A 283 -25.14 9.42 -15.73
CA ILE A 283 -24.35 10.53 -16.30
C ILE A 283 -23.66 11.34 -15.19
N LEU A 284 -24.41 11.80 -14.18
CA LEU A 284 -23.83 12.57 -13.09
C LEU A 284 -22.88 11.72 -12.25
N THR A 285 -23.20 10.45 -11.98
CA THR A 285 -22.38 9.62 -11.09
C THR A 285 -21.10 9.15 -11.77
N TRP A 286 -21.20 8.54 -12.95
CA TRP A 286 -20.08 7.85 -13.60
C TRP A 286 -19.32 8.72 -14.59
N THR A 287 -19.98 9.69 -15.25
CA THR A 287 -19.32 10.56 -16.21
C THR A 287 -18.80 11.83 -15.54
N VAL A 288 -19.66 12.58 -14.85
CA VAL A 288 -19.31 13.89 -14.29
C VAL A 288 -18.58 13.74 -12.95
N TRP A 289 -19.19 13.05 -11.99
CA TRP A 289 -18.67 12.98 -10.63
C TRP A 289 -17.41 12.13 -10.54
N TRP A 290 -17.36 10.94 -11.14
CA TRP A 290 -16.17 10.08 -11.09
C TRP A 290 -14.94 10.74 -11.73
N GLY A 291 -15.09 11.29 -12.94
CA GLY A 291 -14.01 12.02 -13.62
C GLY A 291 -13.61 13.30 -12.89
N GLY A 292 -14.61 14.08 -12.44
CA GLY A 292 -14.38 15.32 -11.68
C GLY A 292 -13.73 15.07 -10.32
N LEU A 293 -14.03 13.95 -9.66
CA LEU A 293 -13.48 13.60 -8.35
C LEU A 293 -11.95 13.43 -8.41
N VAL A 294 -11.43 12.79 -9.46
CA VAL A 294 -9.97 12.59 -9.63
C VAL A 294 -9.25 13.94 -9.73
N ILE A 295 -9.78 14.85 -10.55
CA ILE A 295 -9.25 16.21 -10.71
C ILE A 295 -9.35 16.97 -9.38
N LEU A 296 -10.53 16.95 -8.74
CA LEU A 296 -10.75 17.60 -7.45
C LEU A 296 -9.75 17.13 -6.40
N ILE A 297 -9.43 15.84 -6.35
CA ILE A 297 -8.49 15.30 -5.36
C ILE A 297 -7.06 15.79 -5.59
N MET A 298 -6.65 15.93 -6.85
CA MET A 298 -5.32 16.44 -7.19
C MET A 298 -5.13 17.90 -6.72
N TYR A 299 -6.16 18.73 -6.79
CA TYR A 299 -6.08 20.13 -6.35
C TYR A 299 -6.39 20.29 -4.86
N ALA A 300 -7.53 19.76 -4.42
CA ALA A 300 -8.11 20.02 -3.10
C ALA A 300 -7.96 18.86 -2.11
N GLY A 301 -7.34 17.74 -2.50
CA GLY A 301 -7.18 16.56 -1.64
C GLY A 301 -8.52 15.85 -1.38
N LYS A 302 -8.81 15.55 -0.12
CA LYS A 302 -10.06 14.88 0.27
C LYS A 302 -11.21 15.84 0.57
N ALA A 303 -11.24 17.00 -0.09
CA ALA A 303 -12.31 17.99 0.09
C ALA A 303 -13.71 17.42 -0.22
N TRP A 304 -13.82 16.41 -1.09
CA TRP A 304 -15.10 15.70 -1.29
C TRP A 304 -15.65 15.07 0.01
N CYS A 305 -14.78 14.56 0.88
CA CYS A 305 -15.20 14.00 2.16
C CYS A 305 -15.79 15.05 3.12
N TYR A 306 -15.53 16.34 2.90
CA TYR A 306 -16.15 17.44 3.65
C TYR A 306 -17.64 17.59 3.30
N VAL A 307 -17.99 17.42 2.02
CA VAL A 307 -19.36 17.59 1.50
C VAL A 307 -20.09 16.25 1.22
N CYS A 308 -19.51 15.14 1.63
CA CYS A 308 -19.98 13.80 1.29
C CYS A 308 -21.43 13.56 1.76
N PRO A 309 -22.36 13.19 0.86
CA PRO A 309 -23.77 13.00 1.22
C PRO A 309 -23.99 11.77 2.11
N TRP A 310 -23.24 10.68 1.93
CA TRP A 310 -23.36 9.47 2.75
C TRP A 310 -23.08 9.75 4.23
N ASP A 311 -21.97 10.45 4.49
CA ASP A 311 -21.54 10.80 5.84
C ASP A 311 -22.43 11.89 6.47
N ALA A 312 -22.91 12.84 5.66
CA ALA A 312 -23.85 13.86 6.12
C ALA A 312 -25.17 13.24 6.60
N VAL A 313 -25.80 12.39 5.78
CA VAL A 313 -27.06 11.72 6.14
C VAL A 313 -26.87 10.81 7.35
N ALA A 314 -25.82 9.97 7.35
CA ALA A 314 -25.54 9.09 8.47
C ALA A 314 -25.31 9.87 9.78
N GLY A 315 -24.54 10.96 9.73
CA GLY A 315 -24.28 11.80 10.90
C GLY A 315 -25.50 12.57 11.41
N TRP A 316 -26.38 13.03 10.52
CA TRP A 316 -27.64 13.67 10.91
C TRP A 316 -28.61 12.69 11.58
N MET A 317 -28.67 11.46 11.07
CA MET A 317 -29.50 10.39 11.64
C MET A 317 -28.97 9.92 13.00
N GLU A 318 -27.66 9.70 13.14
CA GLU A 318 -27.03 9.27 14.40
C GLU A 318 -27.24 10.30 15.53
N LYS A 319 -27.15 11.59 15.20
CA LYS A 319 -27.11 12.68 16.20
C LYS A 319 -28.45 13.39 16.40
N MET A 320 -29.46 13.11 15.57
CA MET A 320 -30.78 13.74 15.60
C MET A 320 -30.76 15.29 15.55
N ARG A 321 -29.63 15.88 15.16
CA ARG A 321 -29.44 17.33 14.98
C ARG A 321 -28.63 17.61 13.73
N LEU A 322 -29.07 18.60 12.97
CA LEU A 322 -28.52 18.90 11.65
C LEU A 322 -27.18 19.63 11.67
N TRP A 323 -26.90 20.43 12.70
CA TRP A 323 -25.78 21.38 12.63
C TRP A 323 -25.12 21.71 13.99
N LYS A 324 -25.84 21.76 15.11
CA LYS A 324 -25.21 21.98 16.43
C LYS A 324 -24.43 20.75 16.92
N LYS A 325 -23.36 20.98 17.68
CA LYS A 325 -22.64 19.90 18.38
C LYS A 325 -23.58 19.26 19.42
N THR A 326 -23.58 17.93 19.49
CA THR A 326 -24.22 17.14 20.55
C THR A 326 -23.25 16.07 21.01
N ASP A 327 -23.11 15.95 22.32
CA ASP A 327 -22.31 14.89 22.93
C ASP A 327 -23.16 13.62 23.18
N GLU A 328 -24.49 13.73 23.07
CA GLU A 328 -25.44 12.61 23.08
C GLU A 328 -25.89 12.26 21.65
N GLY A 329 -25.84 10.97 21.31
CA GLY A 329 -26.28 10.42 20.03
C GLY A 329 -26.85 9.02 20.22
N LEU A 330 -27.59 8.54 19.21
CA LEU A 330 -28.23 7.21 19.21
C LEU A 330 -27.25 6.07 18.89
N GLY A 331 -25.97 6.37 18.70
CA GLY A 331 -24.93 5.40 18.38
C GLY A 331 -24.54 4.53 19.57
N LEU A 332 -24.37 3.23 19.34
CA LEU A 332 -23.92 2.24 20.32
C LEU A 332 -22.45 2.44 20.74
N GLY A 333 -21.67 3.20 19.97
CA GLY A 333 -20.28 3.55 20.29
C GLY A 333 -19.33 2.34 20.32
N LEU A 334 -19.64 1.25 19.62
CA LEU A 334 -18.79 0.07 19.61
C LEU A 334 -17.44 0.38 18.97
N LYS A 335 -16.36 -0.15 19.55
CA LYS A 335 -15.02 -0.01 18.98
C LYS A 335 -14.90 -0.92 17.76
N TRP A 336 -14.31 -0.40 16.68
CA TRP A 336 -14.06 -1.20 15.47
C TRP A 336 -13.21 -2.44 15.81
N PRO A 337 -13.57 -3.67 15.34
CA PRO A 337 -12.86 -4.90 15.69
C PRO A 337 -11.37 -4.83 15.33
N ARG A 338 -10.49 -5.26 16.24
CA ARG A 338 -9.02 -5.11 16.08
C ARG A 338 -8.50 -5.74 14.78
N ALA A 339 -9.04 -6.90 14.39
CA ALA A 339 -8.67 -7.60 13.16
C ALA A 339 -9.04 -6.82 11.87
N LEU A 340 -10.07 -5.97 11.94
CA LEU A 340 -10.62 -5.22 10.82
C LEU A 340 -10.14 -3.76 10.77
N ARG A 341 -9.17 -3.37 11.63
CA ARG A 341 -8.58 -2.01 11.65
C ARG A 341 -7.52 -1.80 10.55
N ASN A 342 -7.85 -2.21 9.34
CA ASN A 342 -7.02 -2.10 8.14
C ASN A 342 -7.87 -1.59 6.97
N ILE A 343 -7.23 -1.35 5.83
CA ILE A 343 -7.89 -0.90 4.60
C ILE A 343 -8.52 -2.08 3.82
N ALA A 344 -8.28 -3.33 4.25
CA ALA A 344 -8.66 -4.51 3.49
C ALA A 344 -10.17 -4.59 3.20
N ILE A 345 -11.03 -4.18 4.13
CA ILE A 345 -12.48 -4.12 3.88
C ILE A 345 -12.79 -3.20 2.69
N ALA A 346 -12.25 -1.98 2.70
CA ALA A 346 -12.45 -1.05 1.60
C ALA A 346 -11.87 -1.58 0.28
N THR A 347 -10.72 -2.28 0.32
CA THR A 347 -10.13 -2.92 -0.86
C THR A 347 -11.03 -4.04 -1.42
N VAL A 348 -11.57 -4.90 -0.56
CA VAL A 348 -12.50 -5.97 -0.98
C VAL A 348 -13.80 -5.37 -1.55
N LEU A 349 -14.35 -4.34 -0.90
CA LEU A 349 -15.53 -3.62 -1.41
C LEU A 349 -15.25 -2.94 -2.76
N PHE A 350 -14.05 -2.40 -2.95
CA PHE A 350 -13.64 -1.82 -4.23
C PHE A 350 -13.53 -2.88 -5.34
N VAL A 351 -12.90 -4.02 -5.06
CA VAL A 351 -12.83 -5.15 -6.00
C VAL A 351 -14.22 -5.68 -6.34
N GLY A 352 -15.07 -5.84 -5.32
CA GLY A 352 -16.46 -6.23 -5.50
C GLY A 352 -17.22 -5.23 -6.38
N LEU A 353 -17.05 -3.93 -6.13
CA LEU A 353 -17.64 -2.89 -6.96
C LEU A 353 -17.16 -2.99 -8.42
N THR A 354 -15.85 -3.11 -8.66
CA THR A 354 -15.30 -3.27 -10.02
C THR A 354 -15.83 -4.52 -10.71
N TRP A 355 -15.99 -5.63 -9.98
CA TRP A 355 -16.56 -6.85 -10.52
C TRP A 355 -18.02 -6.66 -10.92
N VAL A 356 -18.83 -5.99 -10.09
CA VAL A 356 -20.22 -5.68 -10.45
C VAL A 356 -20.26 -4.67 -11.61
N GLU A 357 -19.38 -3.68 -11.63
CA GLU A 357 -19.26 -2.70 -12.70
C GLU A 357 -19.00 -3.37 -14.07
N LEU A 358 -17.98 -4.22 -14.16
CA LEU A 358 -17.61 -4.94 -15.37
C LEU A 358 -18.59 -6.07 -15.74
N GLY A 359 -19.05 -6.84 -14.75
CA GLY A 359 -19.88 -8.03 -14.97
C GLY A 359 -21.36 -7.72 -15.20
N PHE A 360 -21.94 -6.82 -14.40
CA PHE A 360 -23.37 -6.49 -14.47
C PHE A 360 -23.69 -5.21 -15.25
N GLY A 361 -22.66 -4.43 -15.61
CA GLY A 361 -22.82 -3.17 -16.33
C GLY A 361 -23.57 -2.13 -15.51
N VAL A 362 -23.14 -1.88 -14.27
CA VAL A 362 -23.79 -0.92 -13.35
C VAL A 362 -23.92 0.48 -13.98
N THR A 363 -22.91 0.88 -14.74
CA THR A 363 -22.84 2.15 -15.47
C THR A 363 -23.90 2.26 -16.57
N MET A 364 -24.37 1.12 -17.10
CA MET A 364 -25.34 1.02 -18.20
C MET A 364 -26.77 0.75 -17.71
N LYS A 365 -27.01 0.67 -16.40
CA LYS A 365 -28.34 0.41 -15.84
C LYS A 365 -28.66 1.41 -14.72
N PRO A 366 -29.52 2.43 -14.95
CA PRO A 366 -29.82 3.46 -13.96
C PRO A 366 -30.34 2.93 -12.62
N ARG A 367 -31.25 1.94 -12.64
CA ARG A 367 -31.74 1.27 -11.42
C ARG A 367 -30.63 0.65 -10.57
N VAL A 368 -29.66 0.00 -11.21
CA VAL A 368 -28.55 -0.66 -10.50
C VAL A 368 -27.64 0.39 -9.85
N THR A 369 -27.40 1.51 -10.53
CA THR A 369 -26.68 2.65 -9.95
C THR A 369 -27.41 3.21 -8.71
N ALA A 370 -28.74 3.33 -8.75
CA ALA A 370 -29.51 3.78 -7.59
C ALA A 370 -29.46 2.78 -6.42
N TYR A 371 -29.58 1.47 -6.69
CA TYR A 371 -29.44 0.44 -5.65
C TYR A 371 -28.06 0.43 -5.02
N LEU A 372 -27.00 0.63 -5.81
CA LEU A 372 -25.65 0.78 -5.28
C LEU A 372 -25.54 2.00 -4.35
N ALA A 373 -26.08 3.16 -4.77
CA ALA A 373 -26.08 4.37 -3.96
C ALA A 373 -26.83 4.18 -2.63
N LEU A 374 -27.98 3.51 -2.65
CA LEU A 374 -28.76 3.15 -1.46
C LEU A 374 -28.00 2.16 -0.56
N ALA A 375 -27.38 1.13 -1.14
CA ALA A 375 -26.58 0.16 -0.37
C ALA A 375 -25.40 0.83 0.35
N MET A 376 -24.71 1.75 -0.31
CA MET A 376 -23.64 2.53 0.31
C MET A 376 -24.16 3.45 1.43
N LEU A 377 -25.32 4.09 1.23
CA LEU A 377 -25.96 4.91 2.27
C LEU A 377 -26.35 4.06 3.49
N LEU A 378 -27.00 2.92 3.28
CA LEU A 378 -27.41 2.00 4.34
C LEU A 378 -26.20 1.50 5.14
N MET A 379 -25.12 1.14 4.46
CA MET A 379 -23.87 0.73 5.13
C MET A 379 -23.26 1.87 5.95
N ALA A 380 -23.27 3.10 5.43
CA ALA A 380 -22.78 4.28 6.16
C ALA A 380 -23.63 4.55 7.42
N ILE A 381 -24.96 4.49 7.30
CA ILE A 381 -25.91 4.65 8.42
C ILE A 381 -25.67 3.53 9.46
N ALA A 382 -25.67 2.27 9.03
CA ALA A 382 -25.47 1.14 9.93
C ALA A 382 -24.14 1.27 10.71
N CYS A 383 -23.07 1.67 10.02
CA CYS A 383 -21.79 1.91 10.68
C CYS A 383 -21.80 3.09 11.66
N ALA A 384 -22.54 4.17 11.37
CA ALA A 384 -22.67 5.32 12.27
C ALA A 384 -23.45 4.96 13.54
N PHE A 385 -24.49 4.12 13.44
CA PHE A 385 -25.22 3.64 14.61
C PHE A 385 -24.45 2.59 15.41
N LEU A 386 -23.67 1.73 14.76
CA LEU A 386 -22.96 0.64 15.44
C LEU A 386 -21.62 1.08 16.04
N PHE A 387 -20.82 1.83 15.31
CA PHE A 387 -19.40 2.07 15.65
C PHE A 387 -19.11 3.50 16.10
N GLU A 388 -18.03 3.65 16.87
CA GLU A 388 -17.57 4.97 17.34
C GLU A 388 -17.10 5.88 16.19
N ARG A 389 -17.52 7.16 16.26
CA ARG A 389 -17.13 8.24 15.33
C ARG A 389 -17.31 7.82 13.87
N LYS A 390 -16.45 8.31 12.96
CA LYS A 390 -16.53 8.01 11.52
C LYS A 390 -15.74 6.76 11.16
N GLY A 391 -16.08 5.62 11.79
CA GLY A 391 -15.46 4.33 11.54
C GLY A 391 -15.56 3.90 10.07
N PHE A 392 -16.73 4.09 9.45
CA PHE A 392 -16.97 3.80 8.03
C PHE A 392 -15.98 4.52 7.11
N CYS A 393 -15.84 5.84 7.26
CA CYS A 393 -14.94 6.65 6.45
C CYS A 393 -13.46 6.26 6.62
N ARG A 394 -13.10 5.73 7.81
CA ARG A 394 -11.72 5.33 8.11
C ARG A 394 -11.36 3.97 7.52
N TYR A 395 -12.24 2.98 7.63
CA TYR A 395 -11.91 1.57 7.36
C TYR A 395 -12.65 0.94 6.17
N ALA A 396 -13.88 1.36 5.86
CA ALA A 396 -14.74 0.65 4.91
C ALA A 396 -15.07 1.45 3.63
N CYS A 397 -15.04 2.78 3.69
CA CYS A 397 -15.42 3.61 2.54
C CYS A 397 -14.42 3.47 1.39
N LEU A 398 -14.82 2.76 0.32
CA LEU A 398 -14.01 2.53 -0.88
C LEU A 398 -13.54 3.84 -1.52
N VAL A 399 -14.45 4.81 -1.69
CA VAL A 399 -14.15 6.11 -2.30
C VAL A 399 -13.18 6.89 -1.41
N GLY A 400 -13.40 6.87 -0.10
CA GLY A 400 -12.52 7.50 0.88
C GLY A 400 -11.12 6.90 0.87
N ARG A 401 -10.97 5.60 0.57
CA ARG A 401 -9.65 4.97 0.57
C ARG A 401 -8.88 5.16 -0.73
N VAL A 402 -9.55 5.01 -1.87
CA VAL A 402 -9.03 5.33 -3.20
C VAL A 402 -8.60 6.80 -3.29
N SER A 403 -9.48 7.73 -2.88
CA SER A 403 -9.13 9.16 -2.82
C SER A 403 -7.98 9.47 -1.88
N GLY A 404 -7.69 8.62 -0.90
CA GLY A 404 -6.56 8.80 0.01
C GLY A 404 -5.22 8.59 -0.67
N LEU A 405 -5.13 7.58 -1.53
CA LEU A 405 -3.91 7.37 -2.32
C LEU A 405 -3.69 8.54 -3.28
N TYR A 406 -4.74 9.01 -3.95
CA TYR A 406 -4.65 10.18 -4.83
C TYR A 406 -4.36 11.49 -4.07
N ALA A 407 -4.85 11.65 -2.84
CA ALA A 407 -4.59 12.84 -2.04
C ALA A 407 -3.12 13.02 -1.64
N MET A 408 -2.26 12.01 -1.82
CA MET A 408 -0.80 12.19 -1.69
C MET A 408 -0.24 13.15 -2.74
N PHE A 409 -0.90 13.28 -3.89
CA PHE A 409 -0.56 14.26 -4.92
C PHE A 409 -1.14 15.66 -4.64
N SER A 410 -2.00 15.82 -3.62
CA SER A 410 -2.78 17.04 -3.44
C SER A 410 -1.94 18.26 -3.11
N GLY A 411 -2.36 19.41 -3.64
CA GLY A 411 -1.76 20.73 -3.33
C GLY A 411 -2.23 21.33 -2.01
N ILE A 412 -3.31 20.82 -1.41
CA ILE A 412 -3.84 21.32 -0.13
C ILE A 412 -3.61 20.31 0.99
N GLU A 413 -3.16 20.76 2.16
CA GLU A 413 -3.03 19.97 3.39
C GLU A 413 -3.49 20.72 4.64
N ILE A 414 -3.72 19.98 5.73
CA ILE A 414 -3.98 20.57 7.05
C ILE A 414 -2.86 20.13 7.99
N ARG A 415 -2.09 21.09 8.53
CA ARG A 415 -0.93 20.85 9.42
C ARG A 415 -0.82 21.96 10.48
N PRO A 416 -0.13 21.70 11.60
CA PRO A 416 0.16 22.78 12.53
C PRO A 416 1.10 23.82 11.90
N ARG A 417 0.90 25.10 12.24
CA ARG A 417 1.81 26.20 11.92
C ARG A 417 3.13 26.01 12.65
N ASP A 418 3.05 25.76 13.95
CA ASP A 418 4.20 25.52 14.81
C ASP A 418 4.10 24.18 15.55
N GLN A 419 5.10 23.33 15.33
CA GLN A 419 5.21 22.03 15.98
C GLN A 419 5.52 22.14 17.48
N ALA A 420 6.21 23.20 17.93
CA ALA A 420 6.49 23.45 19.34
C ALA A 420 5.20 23.75 20.11
N VAL A 421 4.35 24.65 19.58
CA VAL A 421 3.02 24.94 20.13
C VAL A 421 2.15 23.68 20.16
N TYR A 422 2.20 22.86 19.10
CA TYR A 422 1.48 21.58 19.09
C TYR A 422 1.97 20.66 20.21
N LYS A 423 3.29 20.49 20.40
CA LYS A 423 3.87 19.63 21.43
C LYS A 423 3.51 20.11 22.85
N GLY A 424 3.55 21.43 23.09
CA GLY A 424 3.20 22.04 24.39
C GLY A 424 1.71 21.97 24.76
N CYS A 425 0.81 21.74 23.79
CA CYS A 425 -0.62 21.59 24.06
C CYS A 425 -0.92 20.24 24.73
N SER A 426 -1.26 20.25 26.02
CA SER A 426 -1.57 19.07 26.83
C SER A 426 -2.93 18.44 26.50
N GLY A 427 -3.97 19.27 26.32
CA GLY A 427 -5.35 18.80 26.11
C GLY A 427 -5.63 18.18 24.73
N LYS A 428 -4.82 18.48 23.70
CA LYS A 428 -5.00 17.97 22.33
C LYS A 428 -6.46 18.02 21.85
N GLN A 429 -7.15 19.16 22.03
CA GLN A 429 -8.57 19.32 21.67
C GLN A 429 -8.86 19.04 20.19
N CYS A 430 -7.87 19.23 19.30
CA CYS A 430 -7.99 18.82 17.89
C CYS A 430 -8.27 17.32 17.67
N VAL A 431 -7.98 16.45 18.65
CA VAL A 431 -8.22 15.00 18.61
C VAL A 431 -9.34 14.58 19.55
N GLN A 432 -9.40 15.20 20.73
CA GLN A 432 -10.37 14.87 21.77
C GLN A 432 -11.72 15.58 21.58
N GLY A 433 -11.70 16.79 21.01
CA GLY A 433 -12.83 17.71 20.93
C GLY A 433 -12.66 18.89 21.89
N SER A 434 -13.42 19.94 21.64
CA SER A 434 -13.62 21.08 22.53
C SER A 434 -15.11 21.20 22.87
N GLU A 435 -15.50 22.15 23.71
CA GLU A 435 -16.92 22.46 23.95
C GLU A 435 -17.63 22.86 22.64
N SER A 436 -16.92 23.59 21.77
CA SER A 436 -17.44 24.13 20.50
C SER A 436 -17.28 23.20 19.30
N ALA A 437 -16.43 22.17 19.38
CA ALA A 437 -16.13 21.31 18.24
C ALA A 437 -15.79 19.86 18.53
N TYR A 438 -16.02 19.00 17.54
CA TYR A 438 -15.73 17.58 17.66
C TYR A 438 -14.22 17.33 17.50
N GLY A 439 -13.71 16.29 18.17
CA GLY A 439 -12.36 15.82 17.93
C GLY A 439 -12.22 15.22 16.53
N CYS A 440 -10.98 14.96 16.07
CA CYS A 440 -10.75 14.33 14.79
C CYS A 440 -11.57 13.02 14.64
N PRO A 441 -12.49 12.95 13.66
CA PRO A 441 -13.43 11.85 13.57
C PRO A 441 -12.79 10.54 13.10
N THR A 442 -11.61 10.62 12.48
CA THR A 442 -10.80 9.47 12.04
C THR A 442 -9.61 9.19 12.96
N PHE A 443 -9.58 9.81 14.15
CA PHE A 443 -8.57 9.61 15.19
C PHE A 443 -7.13 9.90 14.70
N LEU A 444 -6.96 10.96 13.93
CA LEU A 444 -5.66 11.41 13.45
C LEU A 444 -5.11 12.52 14.35
N PHE A 445 -3.79 12.54 14.47
CA PHE A 445 -3.05 13.55 15.23
C PHE A 445 -2.39 14.53 14.25
N PRO A 446 -2.92 15.75 14.07
CA PRO A 446 -2.44 16.67 13.03
C PRO A 446 -0.94 16.95 13.05
N GLY A 447 -0.32 17.03 14.23
CA GLY A 447 1.13 17.26 14.34
C GLY A 447 2.01 16.04 14.05
N HIS A 448 1.44 14.85 13.88
CA HIS A 448 2.17 13.67 13.43
C HIS A 448 1.78 13.25 12.01
N LEU A 449 0.89 13.98 11.35
CA LEU A 449 0.52 13.70 9.97
C LEU A 449 1.71 14.02 9.06
N ARG A 450 2.23 12.99 8.41
CA ARG A 450 3.22 13.11 7.33
C ARG A 450 2.55 13.09 5.96
N THR A 451 1.44 12.36 5.82
CA THR A 451 0.71 12.23 4.55
C THR A 451 -0.77 12.60 4.68
N ASN A 452 -1.38 12.99 3.56
CA ASN A 452 -2.82 13.27 3.47
C ASN A 452 -3.67 12.01 3.26
N ALA A 453 -3.07 10.82 3.19
CA ALA A 453 -3.76 9.58 2.85
C ALA A 453 -4.97 9.30 3.76
N TYR A 454 -4.92 9.65 5.04
CA TYR A 454 -6.00 9.39 6.00
C TYR A 454 -6.86 10.61 6.36
N CYS A 455 -6.35 11.82 6.15
CA CYS A 455 -7.06 13.04 6.54
C CYS A 455 -8.26 13.25 5.63
N ILE A 456 -9.48 13.25 6.18
CA ILE A 456 -10.72 13.51 5.42
C ILE A 456 -11.04 15.00 5.27
N GLN A 457 -10.13 15.89 5.67
CA GLN A 457 -10.26 17.35 5.57
C GLN A 457 -11.60 17.92 6.09
N CYS A 458 -12.13 17.34 7.17
CA CYS A 458 -13.42 17.74 7.74
C CYS A 458 -13.42 19.08 8.52
N THR A 459 -12.28 19.76 8.59
CA THR A 459 -12.00 21.03 9.31
C THR A 459 -12.35 21.10 10.81
N GLU A 460 -12.90 20.05 11.44
CA GLU A 460 -13.20 20.05 12.89
C GLU A 460 -11.98 20.39 13.76
N CYS A 461 -10.79 19.91 13.37
CA CYS A 461 -9.57 20.23 14.10
C CYS A 461 -9.23 21.73 14.10
N LEU A 462 -9.57 22.49 13.05
CA LEU A 462 -9.39 23.94 12.99
C LEU A 462 -10.32 24.64 14.00
N GLN A 463 -11.55 24.15 14.13
CA GLN A 463 -12.56 24.70 15.05
C GLN A 463 -12.29 24.32 16.51
N ALA A 464 -11.67 23.16 16.75
CA ALA A 464 -11.37 22.68 18.10
C ALA A 464 -10.05 23.21 18.69
N CYS A 465 -9.20 23.87 17.89
CA CYS A 465 -7.87 24.30 18.35
C CYS A 465 -7.96 25.55 19.24
N PRO A 466 -7.51 25.50 20.51
CA PRO A 466 -7.55 26.66 21.41
C PRO A 466 -6.49 27.73 21.09
N HIS A 467 -5.41 27.34 20.39
CA HIS A 467 -4.25 28.21 20.14
C HIS A 467 -4.16 28.71 18.68
N ASP A 468 -5.21 28.52 17.86
CA ASP A 468 -5.20 28.87 16.42
C ASP A 468 -3.96 28.37 15.65
N ASN A 469 -3.43 27.21 16.06
CA ASN A 469 -2.17 26.68 15.57
C ASN A 469 -2.34 25.74 14.37
N LEU A 470 -3.55 25.46 13.91
CA LEU A 470 -3.78 24.62 12.74
C LEU A 470 -4.07 25.48 11.51
N ALA A 471 -3.39 25.15 10.42
CA ALA A 471 -3.44 25.86 9.15
C ALA A 471 -3.86 24.94 8.00
N VAL A 472 -4.48 25.55 6.98
CA VAL A 472 -4.71 24.92 5.68
C VAL A 472 -3.63 25.46 4.76
N ASN A 473 -2.67 24.62 4.39
CA ASN A 473 -1.50 25.03 3.63
C ASN A 473 -1.64 24.61 2.17
N LEU A 474 -1.23 25.50 1.27
CA LEU A 474 -0.89 25.16 -0.10
C LEU A 474 0.55 24.64 -0.13
N ARG A 475 0.79 23.55 -0.84
CA ARG A 475 2.09 22.90 -1.02
C ARG A 475 2.26 22.48 -2.50
N PRO A 476 3.50 22.24 -2.96
CA PRO A 476 3.75 21.61 -4.25
C PRO A 476 3.05 20.24 -4.36
N TRP A 477 2.54 19.94 -5.56
CA TRP A 477 1.92 18.65 -5.83
C TRP A 477 2.89 17.50 -5.61
N GLY A 478 2.39 16.40 -5.03
CA GLY A 478 3.20 15.20 -4.80
C GLY A 478 4.22 15.30 -3.65
N ALA A 479 4.20 16.37 -2.84
CA ALA A 479 5.14 16.52 -1.72
C ALA A 479 5.12 15.31 -0.74
N ASP A 480 3.96 14.66 -0.54
CA ASP A 480 3.86 13.48 0.34
C ASP A 480 4.64 12.27 -0.18
N LEU A 481 4.85 12.16 -1.50
CA LEU A 481 5.56 11.03 -2.11
C LEU A 481 7.06 11.08 -1.87
N VAL A 482 7.59 12.28 -1.63
CA VAL A 482 9.01 12.52 -1.36
C VAL A 482 9.31 12.36 0.14
N THR A 483 8.27 12.39 0.99
CA THR A 483 8.46 12.22 2.44
C THR A 483 8.83 10.78 2.79
N ASP A 484 9.85 10.62 3.64
CA ASP A 484 10.28 9.33 4.20
C ASP A 484 9.14 8.75 5.09
N HIS A 485 8.16 8.10 4.48
CA HIS A 485 7.10 7.35 5.16
C HIS A 485 7.10 5.89 4.70
N ARG A 486 7.02 4.96 5.65
CA ARG A 486 6.86 3.53 5.35
C ARG A 486 5.36 3.29 5.08
N PRO A 487 4.92 3.08 3.83
CA PRO A 487 3.52 2.82 3.55
C PRO A 487 3.11 1.53 4.27
N ARG A 488 1.88 1.49 4.78
CA ARG A 488 1.37 0.26 5.37
C ARG A 488 1.16 -0.76 4.25
N SER A 489 1.32 -2.05 4.54
CA SER A 489 1.21 -3.10 3.52
C SER A 489 -0.17 -3.12 2.84
N ASP A 490 -1.23 -2.79 3.57
CA ASP A 490 -2.59 -2.65 3.03
C ASP A 490 -2.75 -1.50 2.03
N GLU A 491 -2.03 -0.38 2.21
CA GLU A 491 -1.97 0.70 1.22
C GLU A 491 -1.22 0.27 -0.04
N ALA A 492 -0.11 -0.45 0.12
CA ALA A 492 0.66 -0.97 -1.00
C ALA A 492 -0.18 -1.93 -1.86
N TYR A 493 -0.95 -2.83 -1.23
CA TYR A 493 -1.87 -3.70 -1.96
C TYR A 493 -2.96 -2.93 -2.69
N LEU A 494 -3.58 -1.93 -2.05
CA LEU A 494 -4.58 -1.10 -2.72
C LEU A 494 -3.98 -0.34 -3.91
N ALA A 495 -2.77 0.20 -3.78
CA ALA A 495 -2.08 0.89 -4.87
C ALA A 495 -1.76 -0.04 -6.05
N LEU A 496 -1.24 -1.25 -5.78
CA LEU A 496 -0.99 -2.27 -6.80
C LEU A 496 -2.28 -2.72 -7.49
N LEU A 497 -3.35 -2.90 -6.71
CA LEU A 497 -4.65 -3.29 -7.22
C LEU A 497 -5.25 -2.21 -8.12
N MET A 498 -5.15 -0.94 -7.72
CA MET A 498 -5.57 0.18 -8.55
C MET A 498 -4.75 0.27 -9.84
N LEU A 499 -3.42 0.15 -9.76
CA LEU A 499 -2.56 0.13 -10.96
C LEU A 499 -2.96 -1.01 -11.91
N SER A 500 -3.24 -2.19 -11.36
CA SER A 500 -3.63 -3.37 -12.14
C SER A 500 -4.99 -3.18 -12.80
N ILE A 501 -6.02 -2.75 -12.07
CA ILE A 501 -7.38 -2.55 -12.59
C ILE A 501 -7.42 -1.40 -13.59
N THR A 502 -6.82 -0.26 -13.26
CA THR A 502 -6.78 0.90 -14.17
C THR A 502 -5.97 0.59 -15.42
N GLY A 503 -4.83 -0.11 -15.28
CA GLY A 503 -4.04 -0.58 -16.41
C GLY A 503 -4.82 -1.56 -17.30
N PHE A 504 -5.53 -2.50 -16.69
CA PHE A 504 -6.37 -3.46 -17.42
C PHE A 504 -7.54 -2.77 -18.13
N HIS A 505 -8.31 -1.92 -17.44
CA HIS A 505 -9.39 -1.14 -18.06
C HIS A 505 -8.87 -0.30 -19.22
N GLY A 506 -7.75 0.40 -19.03
CA GLY A 506 -7.11 1.18 -20.09
C GLY A 506 -6.76 0.31 -21.29
N LEU A 507 -6.17 -0.87 -21.06
CA LEU A 507 -5.84 -1.83 -22.11
C LEU A 507 -7.09 -2.32 -22.85
N THR A 508 -8.16 -2.68 -22.14
CA THR A 508 -9.41 -3.19 -22.75
C THR A 508 -10.10 -2.17 -23.64
N MET A 509 -9.89 -0.87 -23.41
CA MET A 509 -10.42 0.21 -24.24
C MET A 509 -9.58 0.50 -25.49
N THR A 510 -8.41 -0.15 -25.65
CA THR A 510 -7.56 0.06 -26.83
C THR A 510 -7.96 -0.84 -28.01
N PRO A 511 -7.78 -0.38 -29.26
CA PRO A 511 -8.02 -1.20 -30.45
C PRO A 511 -7.18 -2.48 -30.50
N ASN A 512 -5.99 -2.45 -29.89
CA ASN A 512 -5.06 -3.59 -29.85
C ASN A 512 -5.62 -4.75 -29.03
N TRP A 513 -6.35 -4.46 -27.95
CA TRP A 513 -7.00 -5.51 -27.16
C TRP A 513 -8.08 -6.23 -27.97
N GLY A 514 -8.91 -5.48 -28.71
CA GLY A 514 -9.93 -6.07 -29.60
C GLY A 514 -9.32 -6.99 -30.66
N ARG A 515 -8.19 -6.59 -31.26
CA ARG A 515 -7.43 -7.44 -32.21
C ARG A 515 -6.88 -8.70 -31.55
N LEU A 516 -6.30 -8.57 -30.35
CA LEU A 516 -5.77 -9.70 -29.59
C LEU A 516 -6.87 -10.70 -29.23
N THR A 517 -8.00 -10.23 -28.72
CA THR A 517 -9.14 -11.09 -28.38
C THR A 517 -9.74 -11.74 -29.60
N GLY A 518 -9.87 -11.02 -30.73
CA GLY A 518 -10.35 -11.60 -31.99
C GLY A 518 -9.44 -12.73 -32.48
N TRP A 519 -8.12 -12.49 -32.50
CA TRP A 519 -7.13 -13.49 -32.87
C TRP A 519 -7.14 -14.73 -31.93
N LEU A 520 -7.32 -14.53 -30.63
CA LEU A 520 -7.44 -15.63 -29.67
C LEU A 520 -8.72 -16.44 -29.87
N THR A 521 -9.86 -15.78 -30.13
CA THR A 521 -11.14 -16.46 -30.38
C THR A 521 -11.10 -17.29 -31.67
N GLU A 522 -10.52 -16.73 -32.74
CA GLU A 522 -10.32 -17.44 -34.01
C GLU A 522 -9.32 -18.59 -33.88
N GLY A 523 -8.24 -18.40 -33.12
CA GLY A 523 -7.18 -19.40 -32.93
C GLY A 523 -7.52 -20.55 -31.98
N LEU A 524 -8.50 -20.39 -31.07
CA LEU A 524 -8.85 -21.39 -30.06
C LEU A 524 -10.15 -22.14 -30.34
N SER A 525 -10.88 -21.84 -31.42
CA SER A 525 -12.17 -22.49 -31.75
C SER A 525 -13.15 -22.55 -30.56
N LEU A 526 -13.09 -21.59 -29.64
CA LEU A 526 -14.05 -21.46 -28.54
C LEU A 526 -15.30 -20.80 -29.11
N SER A 527 -16.16 -21.61 -29.72
CA SER A 527 -17.53 -21.23 -30.04
C SER A 527 -18.32 -21.09 -28.74
N HIS A 528 -18.65 -19.84 -28.41
CA HIS A 528 -19.66 -19.34 -27.48
C HIS A 528 -19.79 -19.95 -26.07
#